data_AF-M6ZQS9-F1
#
_entry.id   AF-M6ZQS9-F1
#
_cell.length_a   1.000
_cell.length_b   1.000
_cell.length_c   1.000
_cell.angle_alpha   90.00
_cell.angle_beta   90.00
_cell.angle_gamma   90.00
#
_symmetry.space_group_name_H-M   'P 1'
#
loop_
_entity.id
_entity.type
_entity.pdbx_description
1 polymer ?
#
loop_
_entity_poly.entity_id
_entity_poly.type
_entity_poly.pdbx_seq_one_letter_code
_entity_poly.pdbx_strand_id
1 'polypeptide(L)' 'MEESGTIILCSCSGRIKTQELESLAKNILQSKGWKFERFTSLKPEVDHPIRKNFPEGNYFKVHIYENCKKI' A
#
# COMPACT_ATOMS: atom_id res chain seq x y z
N MET A 1 7.49 10.30 -11.91
CA MET A 1 6.23 9.65 -12.31
C MET A 1 5.57 10.55 -13.32
N GLU A 2 4.86 9.96 -14.28
CA GLU A 2 3.98 10.75 -15.14
C GLU A 2 2.86 11.35 -14.30
N GLU A 3 2.42 12.53 -14.70
CA GLU A 3 1.31 13.21 -14.03
C GLU A 3 0.03 12.38 -14.18
N SER A 4 -0.70 12.22 -13.08
CA SER A 4 -1.85 11.31 -12.98
C SER A 4 -1.49 9.81 -13.09
N GLY A 5 -0.22 9.44 -12.94
CA GLY A 5 0.21 8.05 -12.87
C GLY A 5 -0.29 7.34 -11.60
N THR A 6 -0.39 6.01 -11.66
CA THR A 6 -0.78 5.16 -10.53
C THR A 6 0.45 4.45 -9.96
N ILE A 7 0.57 4.43 -8.63
CA ILE A 7 1.59 3.65 -7.92
C ILE A 7 0.93 2.41 -7.33
N ILE A 8 1.52 1.25 -7.62
CA ILE A 8 1.19 -0.01 -6.97
C ILE A 8 2.39 -0.41 -6.12
N LEU A 9 2.20 -0.41 -4.80
CA LEU A 9 3.23 -0.76 -3.82
C LEU A 9 2.88 -2.10 -3.17
N CYS A 10 3.80 -3.05 -3.30
CA CYS A 10 3.65 -4.39 -2.75
C CYS A 10 4.68 -4.63 -1.64
N SER A 11 4.27 -5.34 -0.59
CA SER A 11 5.18 -5.89 0.42
C SER A 11 4.75 -7.28 0.80
N CYS A 12 5.70 -8.22 0.83
CA CYS A 12 5.49 -9.60 1.26
C CYS A 12 6.15 -9.90 2.62
N SER A 13 6.58 -8.88 3.35
CA SER A 13 7.19 -9.07 4.66
C SER A 13 6.13 -9.24 5.74
N GLY A 14 6.16 -10.35 6.46
CA GLY A 14 5.36 -10.54 7.68
C GLY A 14 5.70 -9.55 8.80
N ARG A 15 6.87 -8.89 8.73
CA ARG A 15 7.33 -7.91 9.73
C ARG A 15 6.81 -6.50 9.49
N ILE A 16 6.40 -6.17 8.27
CA ILE A 16 5.85 -4.86 7.93
C ILE A 16 4.34 -4.95 8.01
N LYS A 17 3.71 -4.23 8.93
CA LYS A 17 2.25 -4.15 9.03
C LYS A 17 1.70 -3.30 7.89
N THR A 18 0.44 -3.54 7.53
CA THR A 18 -0.27 -2.75 6.51
C THR A 18 -0.21 -1.24 6.80
N GLN A 19 -0.44 -0.85 8.06
CA GLN A 19 -0.39 0.56 8.48
C GLN A 19 1.02 1.17 8.32
N GLU A 20 2.07 0.42 8.63
CA GLU A 20 3.45 0.89 8.48
C GLU A 20 3.80 1.12 7.00
N LEU A 21 3.37 0.22 6.11
CA LEU A 21 3.53 0.38 4.67
C LEU A 21 2.76 1.62 4.15
N GLU A 22 1.54 1.82 4.64
CA GLU A 22 0.71 2.97 4.26
C GLU A 22 1.36 4.29 4.69
N SER A 23 1.77 4.39 5.95
CA SER A 23 2.43 5.58 6.49
C SER A 23 3.73 5.88 5.75
N LEU A 24 4.55 4.86 5.48
CA LEU A 24 5.79 5.02 4.74
C LEU A 24 5.55 5.63 3.34
N ALA A 25 4.63 5.05 2.58
CA ALA A 25 4.33 5.50 1.23
C ALA A 25 3.75 6.92 1.20
N LYS A 26 2.79 7.23 2.09
CA LYS A 26 2.20 8.57 2.21
C LYS A 26 3.25 9.62 2.57
N ASN A 27 4.15 9.31 3.51
CA ASN A 27 5.23 10.21 3.91
C ASN A 27 6.23 10.46 2.76
N ILE A 28 6.58 9.43 1.99
CA ILE A 28 7.45 9.58 0.82
C ILE A 28 6.77 10.47 -0.23
N LEU A 29 5.50 10.22 -0.56
CA LEU A 29 4.76 11.04 -1.52
C LEU A 29 4.72 12.50 -1.09
N GLN A 30 4.31 12.76 0.15
CA GLN A 30 4.24 14.11 0.70
C GLN A 30 5.61 14.82 0.70
N SER A 31 6.68 14.15 1.17
CA SER A 31 8.03 14.73 1.22
C SER A 31 8.62 15.02 -0.16
N LYS A 32 8.15 14.32 -1.20
CA LYS A 32 8.52 14.55 -2.60
C LYS A 32 7.60 15.52 -3.33
N GLY A 33 6.64 16.13 -2.63
CA GLY A 33 5.68 17.08 -3.21
C GLY A 33 4.65 16.39 -4.12
N TRP A 34 4.25 15.17 -3.81
CA TRP A 34 3.21 14.45 -4.53
C TRP A 34 1.95 14.29 -3.67
N LYS A 35 0.79 14.38 -4.32
CA LYS A 35 -0.52 13.96 -3.80
C LYS A 35 -1.06 12.82 -4.65
N PHE A 36 -1.98 12.05 -4.09
CA PHE A 36 -2.78 11.06 -4.80
C PHE A 36 -4.25 11.40 -4.58
N GLU A 37 -5.11 11.03 -5.53
CA GLU A 37 -6.55 11.29 -5.44
C GLU A 37 -7.27 10.16 -4.71
N ARG A 38 -6.89 8.91 -5.02
CA ARG A 38 -7.53 7.72 -4.46
C ARG A 38 -6.49 6.75 -3.92
N PHE A 39 -6.84 6.12 -2.80
CA PHE A 39 -6.05 5.09 -2.16
C PHE A 39 -6.89 3.83 -1.97
N THR A 40 -6.35 2.69 -2.37
CA THR A 40 -6.95 1.36 -2.18
C THR A 40 -5.93 0.42 -1.56
N SER A 41 -6.31 -0.28 -0.50
CA SER A 41 -5.54 -1.40 0.07
C SER A 41 -6.27 -2.70 -0.27
N LEU A 42 -5.64 -3.59 -1.02
CA LEU A 42 -6.25 -4.86 -1.41
C LEU A 42 -6.23 -5.84 -0.25
N LYS A 43 -7.31 -6.60 -0.12
CA LYS A 43 -7.38 -7.75 0.78
C LYS A 43 -6.68 -8.95 0.11
N PRO A 44 -6.19 -9.91 0.90
CA PRO A 44 -5.72 -11.17 0.34
C PRO A 44 -6.81 -11.88 -0.46
N GLU A 45 -6.37 -12.63 -1.47
CA GLU A 45 -7.22 -13.50 -2.26
C GLU A 45 -7.82 -14.64 -1.42
N VAL A 46 -8.93 -15.22 -1.90
CA VAL A 46 -9.71 -16.23 -1.17
C VAL A 46 -8.90 -17.51 -0.90
N ASP A 47 -7.98 -17.86 -1.80
CA ASP A 47 -7.05 -18.99 -1.67
C ASP A 47 -5.89 -18.71 -0.69
N HIS A 48 -5.76 -17.47 -0.20
CA HIS A 48 -4.75 -17.03 0.77
C HIS A 48 -5.39 -16.41 2.04
N PRO A 49 -6.18 -17.18 2.82
CA PRO A 49 -6.92 -16.64 3.95
C PRO A 49 -6.01 -16.24 5.12
N ILE A 50 -6.27 -15.06 5.70
CA ILE A 50 -5.68 -14.66 6.99
C ILE A 50 -6.53 -15.25 8.12
N ARG A 51 -5.89 -16.01 9.01
CA ARG A 51 -6.55 -16.57 10.20
C ARG A 51 -6.32 -15.66 11.41
N LYS A 52 -7.37 -15.43 12.21
CA LYS A 52 -7.28 -14.60 13.42
C LYS A 52 -6.21 -15.07 14.42
N ASN A 53 -6.03 -16.39 14.52
CA ASN A 53 -5.08 -17.00 15.47
C ASN A 53 -3.68 -17.19 14.85
N PHE A 54 -3.45 -16.70 13.63
CA PHE A 54 -2.18 -16.77 12.93
C PHE A 54 -1.96 -15.46 12.14
N PRO A 55 -1.73 -14.34 12.85
CA PRO A 55 -1.58 -13.01 12.24
C PRO A 55 -0.39 -12.93 11.28
N GLU A 56 0.63 -13.79 11.44
CA GLU A 56 1.78 -13.92 10.53
C GLU A 56 1.38 -14.31 9.11
N GLY A 57 0.21 -14.96 8.95
CA GLY A 57 -0.37 -15.24 7.64
C GLY A 57 -0.75 -13.99 6.84
N ASN A 58 -0.86 -12.83 7.50
CA ASN A 58 -1.06 -11.53 6.84
C ASN A 58 0.28 -10.92 6.39
N TYR A 59 0.97 -11.59 5.47
CA TYR A 59 2.29 -11.16 5.02
C TYR A 59 2.25 -10.32 3.74
N PHE A 60 1.28 -10.55 2.85
CA PHE A 60 1.19 -9.86 1.56
C PHE A 60 0.24 -8.65 1.64
N LYS A 61 0.76 -7.48 1.26
CA LYS A 61 0.05 -6.20 1.23
C LYS A 61 0.21 -5.58 -0.14
N VAL A 62 -0.89 -5.04 -0.68
CA VAL A 62 -0.88 -4.30 -1.94
C VAL A 62 -1.62 -2.98 -1.74
N HIS A 63 -0.91 -1.88 -1.94
CA HIS A 63 -1.43 -0.51 -1.86
C HIS A 63 -1.42 0.13 -3.23
N ILE A 64 -2.54 0.74 -3.61
CA ILE A 64 -2.71 1.42 -4.89
C ILE A 64 -2.97 2.90 -4.59
N TYR A 65 -2.14 3.77 -5.13
CA TYR A 65 -2.28 5.22 -5.07
C TYR A 65 -2.51 5.73 -6.49
N GLU A 66 -3.74 6.15 -6.79
CA GLU A 66 -4.18 6.51 -8.14
C GLU A 66 -4.13 8.02 -8.36
N ASN A 67 -3.97 8.41 -9.62
CA ASN A 67 -3.92 9.81 -10.07
C ASN A 67 -2.90 10.65 -9.28
N CYS A 68 -1.66 10.16 -9.15
CA CYS A 68 -0.60 10.87 -8.46
C CYS A 68 -0.21 12.15 -9.22
N LYS A 69 -0.26 13.29 -8.54
CA LYS A 69 0.02 14.62 -9.11
C LYS A 69 1.06 15.34 -8.28
N LYS A 70 1.91 16.12 -8.95
CA LYS A 70 2.91 16.96 -8.30
C LYS A 70 2.23 18.24 -7.81
N ILE A 71 2.58 18.66 -6.60
CA ILE A 71 2.15 19.93 -5.98
C ILE A 71 3.12 21.03 -6.41
#